data_AF-A0A2N0WAX1-F1
#
_entry.id   AF-A0A2N0WAX1-F1
#
_cell.length_a   1.000
_cell.length_b   1.000
_cell.length_c   1.000
_cell.angle_alpha   90.00
_cell.angle_beta   90.00
_cell.angle_gamma   90.00
#
_symmetry.space_group_name_H-M   'P 1'
#
loop_
_entity.id
_entity.type
_entity.pdbx_description
1 polymer ?
#
loop_
_entity_poly.entity_id
_entity_poly.type
_entity_poly.pdbx_seq_one_letter_code
_entity_poly.pdbx_strand_id
1 'polypeptide(L)'
;MALFLQIAERVYKTLKDNKMLTTDNLENLNNLMLLIRKEIKGTKLKLLYNFIDFEECQNKPNAECTVPIDISIIPPFKNEGEFILWLASFIQKVTTDGKKKLPPIHKNIPPEFTFNPAKETKNIIPERSDYSKCAELINSYFKSDEFIKNSNKSH
;
A
#
# COMPACT_ATOMS: atom_id res chain seq x y z
N MET A 1 10.39 3.00 -8.07
CA MET A 1 10.31 3.14 -6.60
C MET A 1 11.13 4.33 -6.10
N ALA A 2 12.45 4.37 -6.33
CA ALA A 2 13.33 5.40 -5.76
C ALA A 2 12.94 6.86 -6.06
N LEU A 3 12.50 7.16 -7.30
CA LEU A 3 12.10 8.52 -7.69
C LEU A 3 10.90 9.05 -6.87
N PHE A 4 9.87 8.23 -6.67
CA PHE A 4 8.66 8.63 -5.95
C PHE A 4 8.94 8.87 -4.47
N LEU A 5 9.83 8.07 -3.88
CA LEU A 5 10.27 8.25 -2.51
C LEU A 5 11.02 9.57 -2.32
N GLN A 6 11.94 9.90 -3.23
CA GLN A 6 12.67 11.18 -3.20
C GLN A 6 11.75 12.41 -3.36
N ILE A 7 10.67 12.27 -4.13
CA ILE A 7 9.66 13.33 -4.26
C ILE A 7 8.85 13.41 -2.96
N ALA A 8 8.41 12.27 -2.42
CA ALA A 8 7.66 12.22 -1.16
C ALA A 8 8.44 12.83 0.01
N GLU A 9 9.72 12.53 0.15
CA GLU A 9 10.59 13.12 1.18
C GLU A 9 10.69 14.64 1.06
N ARG A 10 10.85 15.16 -0.17
CA ARG A 10 10.92 16.61 -0.41
C ARG A 10 9.60 17.31 -0.09
N VAL A 11 8.49 16.72 -0.51
CA VAL A 11 7.15 17.22 -0.19
C VAL A 11 6.92 17.19 1.32
N TYR A 12 7.29 16.11 2.00
CA TYR A 12 7.16 15.98 3.45
C TYR A 12 7.99 17.02 4.22
N LYS A 13 9.25 17.22 3.85
CA LYS A 13 10.10 18.27 4.43
C LYS A 13 9.47 19.65 4.23
N THR A 14 8.99 19.93 3.03
CA THR A 14 8.31 21.20 2.71
C THR A 14 7.05 21.40 3.56
N LEU A 15 6.26 20.35 3.81
CA LEU A 15 5.09 20.40 4.70
C LEU A 15 5.47 20.69 6.15
N LYS A 16 6.53 20.02 6.64
CA LYS A 16 7.04 20.15 8.01
C LYS A 16 7.59 21.56 8.26
N ASP A 17 8.36 22.09 7.32
CA ASP A 17 9.01 23.39 7.43
C ASP A 17 8.01 24.55 7.32
N ASN A 18 7.02 24.45 6.43
CA ASN A 18 6.03 25.51 6.21
C ASN A 18 4.84 25.48 7.18
N LYS A 19 4.77 24.48 8.09
CA LYS A 19 3.63 24.27 9.01
C LYS A 19 2.26 24.38 8.31
N MET A 20 2.16 23.91 7.07
CA MET A 20 0.95 24.04 6.24
C MET A 20 -0.17 23.05 6.59
N LEU A 21 -0.05 22.35 7.72
CA LEU A 21 -1.05 21.39 8.18
C LEU A 21 -2.13 22.15 8.94
N THR A 22 -3.32 22.23 8.35
CA THR A 22 -4.51 22.76 8.99
C THR A 22 -5.26 21.64 9.70
N THR A 23 -6.28 22.00 10.49
CA THR A 23 -7.18 21.03 11.13
C THR A 23 -8.05 20.28 10.11
N ASP A 24 -8.21 20.85 8.91
CA ASP A 24 -9.02 20.24 7.85
C ASP A 24 -8.18 19.31 6.95
N ASN A 25 -8.61 18.05 6.86
CA ASN A 25 -7.93 17.03 6.06
C ASN A 25 -8.05 17.33 4.56
N LEU A 26 -9.17 17.92 4.12
CA LEU A 26 -9.39 18.21 2.70
C LEU A 26 -8.45 19.31 2.21
N GLU A 27 -8.36 20.41 2.96
CA GLU A 27 -7.42 21.48 2.68
C GLU A 27 -5.96 20.98 2.68
N ASN A 28 -5.61 20.09 3.62
CA ASN A 28 -4.29 19.44 3.65
C ASN A 28 -4.00 18.62 2.36
N LEU A 29 -4.99 17.90 1.83
CA LEU A 29 -4.85 17.15 0.57
C LEU A 29 -4.71 18.06 -0.64
N ASN A 30 -5.45 19.16 -0.68
CA ASN A 30 -5.32 20.18 -1.73
C ASN A 30 -3.92 20.82 -1.72
N ASN A 31 -3.42 21.16 -0.54
CA ASN A 31 -2.06 21.69 -0.36
C ASN A 31 -1.01 20.66 -0.77
N LEU A 32 -1.20 19.39 -0.40
CA LEU A 32 -0.34 18.28 -0.82
C LEU A 32 -0.28 18.18 -2.35
N MET A 33 -1.44 18.23 -3.01
CA MET A 33 -1.53 18.15 -4.47
C MET A 33 -0.83 19.33 -5.16
N LEU A 34 -0.90 20.53 -4.59
CA LEU A 34 -0.18 21.71 -5.08
C LEU A 34 1.34 21.53 -4.97
N LEU A 35 1.83 20.99 -3.85
CA LEU A 35 3.25 20.71 -3.64
C LEU A 35 3.76 19.63 -4.60
N ILE A 36 2.99 18.54 -4.76
CA ILE A 36 3.32 17.49 -5.73
C ILE A 36 3.40 18.08 -7.14
N ARG A 37 2.44 18.93 -7.54
CA ARG A 37 2.47 19.62 -8.85
C ARG A 37 3.72 20.46 -9.06
N LYS A 38 4.20 21.15 -8.02
CA LYS A 38 5.43 21.94 -8.08
C LYS A 38 6.65 21.04 -8.26
N GLU A 39 6.76 19.97 -7.46
CA GLU A 39 7.90 19.04 -7.51
C GLU A 39 7.98 18.26 -8.83
N ILE A 40 6.85 17.89 -9.43
CA ILE A 40 6.85 17.14 -10.70
C ILE A 40 7.10 18.04 -11.93
N LYS A 41 6.95 19.37 -11.83
CA LYS A 41 6.97 20.33 -12.97
C LYS A 41 8.28 20.34 -13.77
N GLY A 42 9.36 19.73 -13.26
CA GLY A 42 10.64 19.55 -13.96
C GLY A 42 10.99 18.10 -14.29
N THR A 43 10.09 17.15 -14.06
CA THR A 43 10.35 15.71 -14.23
C THR A 43 9.65 15.15 -15.46
N LYS A 44 9.95 13.90 -15.81
CA LYS A 44 9.23 13.15 -16.87
C LYS A 44 7.83 12.70 -16.44
N LEU A 45 7.47 12.89 -15.16
CA LEU A 45 6.20 12.48 -14.60
C LEU A 45 5.11 13.46 -15.02
N LYS A 46 3.95 12.93 -15.37
CA LYS A 46 2.72 13.68 -15.62
C LYS A 46 1.65 13.22 -14.64
N LEU A 47 0.76 14.13 -14.25
CA LEU A 47 -0.42 13.73 -13.50
C LEU A 47 -1.34 12.88 -14.38
N LEU A 48 -1.87 11.80 -13.81
CA LEU A 48 -2.90 10.99 -14.43
C LEU A 48 -4.22 11.76 -14.55
N TYR A 49 -4.50 12.59 -13.55
CA TYR A 49 -5.73 13.37 -13.43
C TYR A 49 -5.38 14.85 -13.32
N ASN A 50 -5.94 15.67 -14.20
CA ASN A 50 -5.70 17.12 -14.19
C ASN A 50 -6.28 17.78 -12.94
N PHE A 51 -7.44 17.28 -12.51
CA PHE A 51 -8.18 17.73 -11.34
C PHE A 51 -8.62 16.49 -10.54
N ILE A 52 -8.58 16.61 -9.22
CA ILE A 52 -9.04 15.58 -8.30
C ILE A 52 -9.99 16.32 -7.34
N ASP A 53 -11.24 15.88 -7.31
CA ASP A 53 -12.21 16.37 -6.35
C ASP A 53 -12.15 15.50 -5.10
N PHE A 54 -11.46 16.00 -4.06
CA PHE A 54 -11.28 15.26 -2.82
C PHE A 54 -12.57 15.19 -1.98
N GLU A 55 -13.52 16.10 -2.18
CA GLU A 55 -14.85 16.05 -1.54
C GLU A 55 -15.66 14.89 -2.11
N GLU A 56 -15.64 14.72 -3.44
CA GLU A 56 -16.28 13.57 -4.09
C GLU A 56 -15.65 12.25 -3.64
N CYS A 57 -14.32 12.20 -3.55
CA CYS A 57 -13.59 11.01 -3.13
C CYS A 57 -13.83 10.63 -1.65
N GLN A 58 -14.22 11.58 -0.80
CA GLN A 58 -14.55 11.31 0.59
C GLN A 58 -16.01 10.85 0.76
N ASN A 59 -16.93 11.40 -0.02
CA ASN A 59 -18.37 11.20 0.15
C ASN A 59 -18.93 10.00 -0.64
N LYS A 60 -18.24 9.54 -1.69
CA LYS A 60 -18.71 8.45 -2.57
C LYS A 60 -17.83 7.21 -2.51
N PRO A 61 -18.41 6.01 -2.70
CA PRO A 61 -17.61 4.80 -2.86
C PRO A 61 -16.74 4.87 -4.13
N ASN A 62 -15.53 4.33 -4.07
CA ASN A 62 -14.51 4.36 -5.15
C ASN A 62 -15.01 3.92 -6.55
N ALA A 63 -16.12 3.19 -6.63
CA ALA A 63 -16.72 2.74 -7.88
C ALA A 63 -17.44 3.86 -8.66
N GLU A 64 -17.84 4.94 -7.97
CA GLU A 64 -18.58 6.08 -8.56
C GLU A 64 -17.72 7.33 -8.68
N CYS A 65 -16.53 7.34 -8.07
CA CYS A 65 -15.60 8.45 -8.15
C CYS A 65 -14.98 8.53 -9.56
N THR A 66 -14.93 9.75 -10.11
CA THR A 66 -14.23 10.05 -11.36
C THR A 66 -12.76 9.61 -11.32
N VAL A 67 -12.20 9.54 -10.11
CA VAL A 67 -10.84 9.11 -9.82
C VAL A 67 -10.88 8.08 -8.68
N PRO A 68 -10.52 6.80 -8.92
CA PRO A 68 -10.53 5.77 -7.88
C PRO A 68 -9.28 5.89 -7.00
N ILE A 69 -9.27 6.91 -6.13
CA ILE A 69 -8.26 7.10 -5.10
C ILE A 69 -8.91 6.80 -3.76
N ASP A 70 -8.37 5.80 -3.06
CA ASP A 70 -8.74 5.55 -1.68
C ASP A 70 -7.96 6.49 -0.76
N ILE A 71 -8.68 7.39 -0.11
CA ILE A 71 -8.19 8.42 0.81
C ILE A 71 -8.50 8.04 2.27
N SER A 72 -9.23 6.94 2.50
CA SER A 72 -9.66 6.54 3.85
C SER A 72 -8.50 6.18 4.80
N ILE A 73 -7.32 5.87 4.24
CA ILE A 73 -6.14 5.41 4.97
C ILE A 73 -5.03 6.48 4.88
N ILE A 74 -5.26 7.69 5.39
CA ILE A 74 -4.19 8.69 5.55
C ILE A 74 -3.50 8.46 6.91
N PRO A 75 -2.20 8.14 6.94
CA PRO A 75 -1.46 8.02 8.19
C PRO A 75 -1.28 9.39 8.87
N PRO A 76 -1.14 9.43 10.20
CA PRO A 76 -0.88 10.68 10.91
C PRO A 76 0.49 11.24 10.55
N PHE A 77 0.56 12.55 10.31
CA PHE A 77 1.80 13.24 9.91
C PHE A 77 2.96 13.11 10.92
N LYS A 78 2.64 12.81 12.19
CA LYS A 78 3.63 12.57 13.25
C LYS A 78 4.56 11.39 12.93
N ASN A 79 4.05 10.40 12.19
CA ASN A 79 4.85 9.24 11.80
C ASN A 79 5.47 9.48 10.42
N GLU A 80 6.68 10.03 10.42
CA GLU A 80 7.42 10.43 9.22
C GLU A 80 7.58 9.27 8.22
N GLY A 81 7.97 8.09 8.69
CA GLY A 81 8.21 6.94 7.82
C GLY A 81 6.94 6.44 7.13
N GLU A 82 5.87 6.21 7.89
CA GLU A 82 4.58 5.76 7.34
C GLU A 82 3.98 6.78 6.37
N PHE A 83 4.05 8.07 6.73
CA PHE A 83 3.53 9.13 5.89
C PHE A 83 4.31 9.25 4.57
N ILE A 84 5.65 9.20 4.61
CA ILE A 84 6.47 9.25 3.41
C ILE A 84 6.20 8.04 2.49
N LEU A 85 6.05 6.84 3.05
CA LEU A 85 5.74 5.62 2.28
C LEU A 85 4.36 5.67 1.65
N TRP A 86 3.35 6.11 2.42
CA TRP A 86 2.01 6.35 1.92
C TRP A 86 2.03 7.39 0.80
N LEU A 87 2.72 8.50 1.00
CA LEU A 87 2.84 9.59 0.04
C LEU A 87 3.54 9.14 -1.24
N ALA A 88 4.61 8.36 -1.15
CA ALA A 88 5.29 7.80 -2.32
C ALA A 88 4.35 6.90 -3.13
N SER A 89 3.55 6.07 -2.45
CA SER A 89 2.54 5.22 -3.07
C SER A 89 1.41 6.04 -3.69
N PHE A 90 0.98 7.11 -3.02
CA PHE A 90 -0.01 8.05 -3.51
C PHE A 90 0.48 8.76 -4.78
N ILE A 91 1.67 9.34 -4.77
CA ILE A 91 2.31 9.97 -5.93
C ILE A 91 2.39 8.97 -7.08
N GLN A 92 2.79 7.73 -6.83
CA GLN A 92 2.83 6.69 -7.86
C GLN A 92 1.45 6.39 -8.46
N LYS A 93 0.37 6.45 -7.66
CA LYS A 93 -1.01 6.23 -8.13
C LYS A 93 -1.58 7.43 -8.90
N VAL A 94 -1.19 8.66 -8.55
CA VAL A 94 -1.70 9.89 -9.19
C VAL A 94 -0.82 10.39 -10.34
N THR A 95 0.37 9.81 -10.53
CA THR A 95 1.30 10.15 -11.61
C THR A 95 1.53 8.98 -12.57
N THR A 96 1.87 9.30 -13.80
CA THR A 96 2.33 8.37 -14.83
C THR A 96 3.63 8.88 -15.43
N ASP A 97 4.49 7.97 -15.85
CA ASP A 97 5.68 8.30 -16.65
C ASP A 97 5.34 8.62 -18.13
N GLY A 98 4.04 8.70 -18.46
CA GLY A 98 3.54 8.94 -19.81
C GLY A 98 3.61 7.72 -20.71
N LYS A 99 4.18 6.60 -20.25
CA LYS A 99 4.10 5.31 -20.94
C LYS A 99 2.88 4.60 -20.39
N LYS A 100 1.77 4.61 -21.13
CA LYS A 100 0.62 3.74 -20.81
C LYS A 100 1.17 2.33 -20.68
N LYS A 101 1.07 1.72 -19.49
CA LYS A 101 1.29 0.28 -19.35
C LYS A 101 0.34 -0.37 -20.34
N LEU A 102 0.90 -0.99 -21.38
CA LEU A 102 0.09 -1.70 -22.34
C LEU A 102 -0.71 -2.74 -21.55
N PRO A 103 -2.01 -2.88 -21.81
CA PRO A 103 -2.77 -3.95 -21.19
C PRO A 103 -2.06 -5.28 -21.49
N PRO A 104 -2.10 -6.25 -20.55
CA PRO A 104 -1.57 -7.57 -20.82
C PRO A 104 -2.12 -8.08 -22.16
N ILE A 105 -1.23 -8.51 -23.05
CA ILE A 105 -1.60 -8.91 -24.41
C ILE A 105 -2.30 -10.27 -24.32
N HIS A 106 -3.60 -10.28 -24.04
CA HIS A 106 -4.40 -11.52 -24.00
C HIS A 106 -4.66 -12.11 -25.39
N LYS A 107 -4.53 -11.29 -26.45
CA LYS A 107 -4.86 -11.70 -27.83
C LYS A 107 -3.91 -12.73 -28.46
N ASN A 108 -2.68 -12.85 -27.94
CA ASN A 108 -1.66 -13.76 -28.46
C ASN A 108 -1.33 -14.90 -27.50
N ILE A 109 -2.13 -15.09 -26.45
CA ILE A 109 -1.97 -16.23 -25.55
C ILE A 109 -2.53 -17.44 -26.29
N PRO A 110 -1.71 -18.47 -26.62
CA PRO A 110 -2.23 -19.70 -27.21
C PRO A 110 -3.33 -20.28 -26.30
N PRO A 111 -4.37 -20.92 -26.85
CA PRO A 111 -5.44 -21.54 -26.05
C PRO A 111 -4.93 -22.60 -25.06
N GLU A 112 -3.69 -23.07 -25.21
CA GLU A 112 -3.00 -23.96 -24.26
C GLU A 112 -2.53 -23.27 -22.97
N PHE A 113 -2.35 -21.94 -22.98
CA PHE A 113 -1.87 -21.13 -21.85
C PHE A 113 -3.01 -20.46 -21.07
N THR A 114 -4.18 -21.11 -21.00
CA THR A 114 -5.24 -20.67 -20.09
C THR A 114 -4.84 -21.00 -18.65
N PHE A 115 -4.70 -19.97 -17.81
CA PHE A 115 -4.61 -20.13 -16.36
C PHE A 115 -5.92 -20.73 -15.87
N ASN A 116 -5.95 -22.05 -15.74
CA ASN A 116 -7.06 -22.76 -15.14
C ASN A 116 -6.70 -22.94 -13.66
N PRO A 117 -7.28 -22.17 -12.72
CA PRO A 117 -6.93 -22.25 -11.30
C PRO A 117 -7.14 -23.65 -10.71
N ALA A 118 -7.90 -24.51 -11.40
CA ALA A 118 -8.11 -25.91 -11.05
C ALA A 118 -6.96 -26.86 -11.45
N LYS A 119 -6.00 -26.45 -12.31
CA LYS A 119 -4.90 -27.31 -12.80
C LYS A 119 -3.53 -27.04 -12.15
N GLU A 120 -3.41 -26.00 -11.33
CA GLU A 120 -2.19 -25.70 -10.57
C GLU A 120 -2.18 -26.29 -9.15
N THR A 121 -3.02 -27.27 -8.86
CA THR A 121 -2.74 -28.26 -7.81
C THR A 121 -1.77 -29.33 -8.32
N LYS A 122 -0.71 -28.93 -9.04
CA LYS A 122 0.49 -29.76 -9.10
C LYS A 122 1.30 -29.44 -7.85
N ASN A 123 1.02 -30.22 -6.81
CA ASN A 123 1.78 -30.41 -5.58
C ASN A 123 3.17 -29.75 -5.58
N ILE A 124 3.24 -28.44 -5.32
CA ILE A 124 4.37 -27.90 -4.60
C ILE A 124 4.03 -28.23 -3.16
N ILE A 125 4.46 -29.41 -2.72
CA ILE A 125 4.62 -29.66 -1.29
C ILE A 125 5.62 -28.58 -0.87
N PRO A 126 5.23 -27.57 -0.07
CA PRO A 126 6.24 -26.77 0.60
C PRO A 126 6.95 -27.79 1.47
N GLU A 127 8.22 -28.06 1.19
CA GLU A 127 9.08 -28.77 2.12
C GLU A 127 8.78 -28.16 3.49
N ARG A 128 8.22 -28.97 4.41
CA ARG A 128 7.76 -28.51 5.73
C ARG A 128 8.95 -27.82 6.37
N SER A 129 8.97 -26.49 6.28
CA SER A 129 9.99 -25.67 6.93
C SER A 129 9.95 -25.99 8.42
N ASP A 130 11.09 -25.92 9.09
CA ASP A 130 11.22 -26.33 10.50
C ASP A 130 10.21 -25.67 11.46
N TYR A 131 9.54 -24.60 11.02
CA TYR A 131 8.33 -24.04 11.63
C TYR A 131 7.24 -25.07 11.96
N SER A 132 7.04 -26.10 11.12
CA SER A 132 6.05 -27.17 11.39
C SER A 132 6.43 -28.00 12.62
N LYS A 133 7.73 -28.25 12.84
CA LYS A 133 8.21 -28.97 14.04
C LYS A 133 8.11 -28.10 15.28
N CYS A 134 8.39 -26.79 15.16
CA CYS A 134 8.21 -25.85 16.27
C CYS A 134 6.74 -25.78 16.73
N ALA A 135 5.79 -25.77 15.82
CA ALA A 135 4.36 -25.77 16.16
C ALA A 135 3.93 -27.05 16.91
N GLU A 136 4.46 -28.20 16.50
CA GLU A 136 4.22 -29.48 17.18
C GLU A 136 4.88 -29.53 18.57
N LEU A 137 6.09 -28.99 18.71
CA LEU A 137 6.81 -28.92 19.99
C LEU A 137 6.07 -28.02 20.99
N ILE A 138 5.60 -26.85 20.56
CA ILE A 138 4.79 -25.93 21.38
C ILE A 138 3.51 -26.64 21.85
N ASN A 139 2.80 -27.30 20.94
CA ASN A 139 1.59 -28.05 21.29
C ASN A 139 1.87 -29.21 22.25
N SER A 140 3.01 -29.89 22.13
CA SER A 140 3.39 -30.98 23.03
C SER A 140 3.74 -30.49 24.44
N TYR A 141 4.40 -29.33 24.55
CA TYR A 141 4.76 -28.73 25.84
C TYR A 141 3.54 -28.34 26.66
N PHE A 142 2.54 -27.69 26.05
CA PHE A 142 1.29 -27.32 26.73
C PHE A 142 0.42 -28.51 27.15
N LYS A 143 0.67 -29.69 26.56
CA LYS A 143 0.01 -30.95 26.92
C LYS A 143 0.85 -31.82 27.86
N SER A 144 2.06 -31.40 28.21
CA SER A 144 2.94 -32.17 29.07
C SER A 144 2.49 -32.10 30.52
N ASP A 145 2.74 -33.17 31.27
CA ASP A 145 2.42 -33.24 32.70
C ASP A 145 3.19 -32.19 33.51
N GLU A 146 4.37 -31.76 33.05
CA GLU A 146 5.13 -30.70 33.71
C GLU A 146 4.39 -29.36 33.65
N PHE A 147 3.83 -28.99 32.49
CA PHE A 147 3.05 -27.76 32.35
C PHE A 147 1.79 -27.80 33.22
N ILE A 148 1.03 -28.90 33.17
CA ILE A 148 -0.21 -29.07 33.94
C ILE A 148 0.06 -29.11 35.45
N LYS A 149 1.16 -29.73 35.88
CA LYS A 149 1.54 -29.80 37.29
C LYS A 149 2.01 -28.45 37.83
N ASN A 150 2.61 -27.61 36.99
CA ASN A 150 3.03 -26.27 37.37
C ASN A 150 1.85 -25.29 37.40
N SER A 151 0.88 -25.42 36.48
CA SER A 151 -0.36 -24.61 36.52
C SER A 151 -1.24 -24.97 37.72
N ASN A 152 -1.26 -26.24 38.13
CA ASN A 152 -2.06 -26.71 39.27
C ASN A 152 -1.39 -26.48 40.64
N LYS A 153 -0.11 -26.07 40.67
CA LYS A 153 0.61 -25.72 41.91
C LYS A 153 0.44 -24.25 42.32
N SER A 154 -0.17 -23.42 41.49
CA SER A 154 -0.34 -21.99 41.74
C SER A 154 -1.68 -21.62 42.41
N HIS A 155 -2.28 -22.57 43.15
CA HIS A 155 -3.43 -22.35 44.01
C HIS A 155 -3.14 -22.81 45.44
#